data_AF-A0AAW8H363-F1
#
_entry.id   AF-A0AAW8H363-F1
#
_cell.length_a   1.000
_cell.length_b   1.000
_cell.length_c   1.000
_cell.angle_alpha   90.00
_cell.angle_beta   90.00
_cell.angle_gamma   90.00
#
_symmetry.space_group_name_H-M   'P 1'
#
loop_
_entity.id
_entity.type
_entity.pdbx_description
1 polymer ?
#
loop_
_entity_poly.entity_id
_entity_poly.type
_entity_poly.pdbx_seq_one_letter_code
_entity_poly.pdbx_strand_id
1 'polypeptide(L)'
;HLDSAFNRRFTFITRFTYPDEAVRHEMWRKIWPKNINVSSDIDFNQLAKKANITGANIRNIALLASFFAGENENQEVTYTHIETALTRELAKTGRLTL
;
A
#
# COMPACT_ATOMS: atom_id res chain seq x y z
N HIS A 1 10.87 19.42 15.89
CA HIS A 1 10.53 20.76 15.38
C HIS A 1 11.82 21.46 14.99
N LEU A 2 11.91 21.98 13.76
CA LEU A 2 13.02 22.84 13.31
C LEU A 2 12.72 24.29 13.73
N ASP A 3 13.77 25.06 14.06
CA ASP A 3 13.67 26.47 14.44
C ASP A 3 13.26 27.36 13.26
N SER A 4 12.49 28.40 13.58
CA SER A 4 12.09 29.48 12.67
C SER A 4 13.24 30.12 11.90
N ALA A 5 14.45 30.23 12.47
CA ALA A 5 15.60 30.85 11.80
C ALA A 5 16.14 29.95 10.67
N PHE A 6 16.04 28.62 10.84
CA PHE A 6 16.38 27.65 9.81
C PHE A 6 15.34 27.61 8.68
N ASN A 7 14.05 27.77 8.99
CA ASN A 7 13.00 27.76 7.98
C ASN A 7 13.14 28.88 6.93
N ARG A 8 13.74 30.02 7.30
CA ARG A 8 13.96 31.17 6.40
C ARG A 8 14.98 30.90 5.29
N ARG A 9 15.76 29.81 5.39
CA ARG A 9 16.80 29.44 4.42
C ARG A 9 16.33 28.38 3.40
N PHE A 10 15.11 27.85 3.53
CA PHE A 10 14.56 26.95 2.52
C PHE A 10 13.81 27.74 1.45
N THR A 11 14.21 27.58 0.20
CA THR A 11 13.54 28.22 -0.95
C THR A 11 12.16 27.59 -1.21
N PHE A 12 12.01 26.28 -0.94
CA PHE A 12 10.75 25.56 -1.12
C PHE A 12 10.57 24.51 -0.02
N ILE A 13 9.33 24.36 0.44
CA ILE A 13 8.91 23.29 1.36
C ILE A 13 7.76 22.55 0.70
N THR A 14 8.02 21.32 0.24
CA THR A 14 6.99 20.47 -0.34
C THR A 14 6.36 19.61 0.75
N ARG A 15 5.04 19.74 0.94
CA ARG A 15 4.29 18.90 1.85
C ARG A 15 3.77 17.69 1.10
N PHE A 16 4.20 16.50 1.52
CA PHE A 16 3.60 15.26 1.06
C PHE A 16 2.41 14.93 1.96
N THR A 17 1.21 14.99 1.40
CA THR A 17 -0.02 14.57 2.09
C THR A 17 -0.17 13.05 2.01
N TYR A 18 -1.00 12.49 2.89
CA TYR A 18 -1.44 11.12 2.71
C TYR A 18 -2.16 10.99 1.36
N PRO A 19 -1.99 9.86 0.64
CA PRO A 19 -2.69 9.63 -0.61
C PRO A 19 -4.19 9.55 -0.34
N ASP A 20 -4.99 10.23 -1.16
CA ASP A 20 -6.44 10.04 -1.14
C ASP A 20 -6.83 8.70 -1.77
N GLU A 21 -8.14 8.41 -1.82
CA GLU A 21 -8.65 7.15 -2.39
C GLU A 21 -8.25 6.96 -3.86
N ALA A 22 -8.34 8.01 -4.68
CA ALA A 22 -8.00 7.94 -6.10
C ALA A 22 -6.51 7.65 -6.32
N VAL A 23 -5.64 8.29 -5.53
CA VAL A 23 -4.21 8.02 -5.53
C VAL A 23 -3.91 6.60 -5.06
N ARG A 24 -4.58 6.11 -4.01
CA ARG A 24 -4.41 4.72 -3.54
C ARG A 24 -4.86 3.70 -4.58
N HIS A 25 -5.96 3.95 -5.29
CA HIS A 25 -6.40 3.10 -6.40
C HIS A 25 -5.31 2.98 -7.48
N GLU A 26 -4.74 4.10 -7.91
CA GLU A 26 -3.67 4.10 -8.90
C GLU A 26 -2.38 3.44 -8.38
N MET A 27 -2.05 3.63 -7.10
CA MET A 27 -0.93 2.92 -6.47
C MET A 27 -1.15 1.41 -6.51
N TRP A 28 -2.34 0.94 -6.12
CA TRP A 28 -2.69 -0.48 -6.16
C TRP A 28 -2.60 -1.07 -7.56
N ARG A 29 -3.03 -0.35 -8.60
CA ARG A 29 -2.90 -0.82 -9.99
C ARG A 29 -1.45 -0.89 -10.47
N LYS A 30 -0.58 0.01 -10.02
CA LYS A 30 0.79 0.18 -10.54
C LYS A 30 1.87 -0.55 -9.73
N ILE A 31 1.56 -1.00 -8.53
CA ILE A 31 2.57 -1.58 -7.62
C ILE A 31 3.12 -2.93 -8.11
N TRP A 32 2.35 -3.64 -8.94
CA TRP A 32 2.65 -5.01 -9.35
C TRP A 32 3.70 -5.05 -10.48
N PRO A 33 4.83 -5.76 -10.28
CA PRO A 33 5.79 -6.03 -11.34
C PRO A 33 5.18 -6.91 -12.45
N LYS A 34 5.71 -6.80 -13.68
CA LYS A 34 5.21 -7.54 -14.86
C LYS A 34 5.24 -9.07 -14.73
N ASN A 35 6.10 -9.60 -13.86
CA ASN A 35 6.25 -11.03 -13.63
C ASN A 35 5.37 -11.56 -12.48
N ILE A 36 4.55 -10.72 -11.87
CA ILE A 36 3.59 -11.12 -10.84
C ILE A 36 2.21 -11.21 -11.49
N ASN A 37 1.62 -12.40 -11.46
CA ASN A 37 0.24 -12.60 -11.88
C ASN A 37 -0.68 -12.15 -10.75
N VAL A 38 -1.65 -11.30 -11.08
CA VAL A 38 -2.64 -10.77 -10.15
C VAL A 38 -4.01 -11.14 -10.70
N SER A 39 -4.82 -11.79 -9.87
CA SER A 39 -6.14 -12.27 -10.25
C SER A 39 -7.00 -11.12 -10.80
N SER A 40 -7.69 -11.38 -11.91
CA SER A 40 -8.62 -10.42 -12.54
C SER A 40 -9.80 -10.04 -11.65
N ASP A 41 -10.08 -10.85 -10.62
CA ASP A 41 -11.23 -10.67 -9.73
C ASP A 41 -10.95 -9.68 -8.59
N ILE A 42 -9.73 -9.13 -8.52
CA ILE A 42 -9.38 -8.11 -7.53
C ILE A 42 -9.98 -6.76 -7.91
N ASP A 43 -10.88 -6.27 -7.04
CA ASP A 43 -11.41 -4.91 -7.13
C ASP A 43 -10.50 -3.91 -6.39
N PHE A 44 -9.66 -3.21 -7.15
CA PHE A 44 -8.77 -2.19 -6.59
C PHE A 44 -9.51 -0.98 -6.02
N ASN A 45 -10.77 -0.72 -6.40
CA ASN A 45 -11.56 0.35 -5.78
C ASN A 45 -11.90 -0.01 -4.34
N GLN A 46 -12.23 -1.26 -4.07
CA GLN A 46 -12.48 -1.72 -2.70
C GLN A 46 -11.21 -1.64 -1.85
N LEU A 47 -10.06 -2.05 -2.39
CA LEU A 47 -8.78 -1.93 -1.70
C LEU A 47 -8.37 -0.48 -1.39
N ALA A 48 -8.71 0.46 -2.28
CA ALA A 48 -8.45 1.89 -2.05
C ALA A 48 -9.28 2.47 -0.89
N LYS A 49 -10.46 1.92 -0.61
CA LYS A 49 -11.39 2.37 0.44
C LYS A 49 -11.10 1.79 1.83
N LYS A 50 -10.56 0.56 1.90
CA LYS A 50 -10.49 -0.22 3.15
C LYS A 50 -9.71 0.43 4.29
N ALA A 51 -8.61 1.12 3.99
CA ALA A 51 -7.76 1.69 5.04
C ALA A 51 -7.05 2.96 4.57
N ASN A 52 -6.83 3.88 5.51
CA ASN A 52 -6.00 5.07 5.27
C ASN A 52 -4.51 4.72 5.38
N ILE A 53 -4.02 4.04 4.34
CA ILE A 53 -2.65 3.52 4.24
C ILE A 53 -1.76 4.42 3.36
N THR A 54 -0.48 4.47 3.70
CA THR A 54 0.53 5.19 2.90
C THR A 54 0.94 4.37 1.67
N GLY A 55 1.63 5.00 0.71
CA GLY A 55 2.27 4.27 -0.38
C GLY A 55 3.29 3.22 0.08
N ALA A 56 3.96 3.46 1.22
CA ALA A 56 4.86 2.48 1.82
C ALA A 56 4.12 1.23 2.31
N ASN A 57 2.95 1.41 2.93
CA ASN A 57 2.11 0.28 3.33
C ASN A 57 1.60 -0.50 2.11
N ILE A 58 1.11 0.17 1.06
CA ILE A 58 0.67 -0.50 -0.17
C ILE A 58 1.79 -1.37 -0.75
N ARG A 59 3.02 -0.83 -0.83
CA ARG A 59 4.21 -1.58 -1.28
C ARG A 59 4.47 -2.81 -0.42
N ASN A 60 4.42 -2.67 0.90
CA ASN A 60 4.70 -3.77 1.83
C ASN A 60 3.62 -4.87 1.75
N ILE A 61 2.36 -4.47 1.63
CA ILE A 61 1.23 -5.40 1.47
C ILE A 61 1.35 -6.16 0.15
N ALA A 62 1.60 -5.44 -0.96
CA ALA A 62 1.77 -6.07 -2.27
C ALA A 62 2.95 -7.07 -2.28
N LEU A 63 4.07 -6.71 -1.66
CA LEU A 63 5.23 -7.59 -1.52
C LEU A 63 4.87 -8.86 -0.73
N LEU A 64 4.24 -8.72 0.43
CA LEU A 64 3.88 -9.85 1.28
C LEU A 64 2.82 -10.74 0.62
N ALA A 65 1.83 -10.15 -0.06
CA ALA A 65 0.83 -10.88 -0.83
C ALA A 65 1.46 -11.67 -1.99
N SER A 66 2.49 -11.12 -2.64
CA SER A 66 3.25 -11.81 -3.68
C SER A 66 4.03 -13.01 -3.13
N PHE A 67 4.56 -12.92 -1.90
CA PHE A 67 5.19 -14.05 -1.24
C PHE A 67 4.19 -15.18 -0.97
N PHE A 68 3.00 -14.87 -0.42
CA PHE A 68 1.96 -15.89 -0.20
C PHE A 68 1.50 -16.54 -1.51
N ALA A 69 1.39 -15.76 -2.58
CA ALA A 69 1.06 -16.31 -3.90
C ALA A 69 2.12 -17.29 -4.41
N GLY A 70 3.40 -17.02 -4.19
CA GLY A 70 4.51 -17.87 -4.63
C GLY A 70 4.57 -19.24 -3.96
N GLU A 71 3.90 -19.42 -2.82
CA GLU A 71 3.78 -20.71 -2.12
C GLU A 71 2.69 -21.62 -2.72
N ASN A 72 1.84 -21.10 -3.62
CA ASN A 72 0.72 -21.82 -4.23
C ASN A 72 1.01 -22.24 -5.69
N GLU A 73 0.32 -23.28 -6.17
CA GLU A 73 0.51 -23.86 -7.51
C GLU A 73 0.31 -22.84 -8.65
N ASN A 74 -0.67 -21.94 -8.54
CA ASN A 74 -1.00 -20.97 -9.60
C ASN A 74 -0.10 -19.72 -9.60
N GLN A 75 0.72 -19.53 -8.55
CA GLN A 75 1.61 -18.36 -8.38
C GLN A 75 0.92 -17.02 -8.67
N GLU A 76 -0.37 -16.93 -8.32
CA GLU A 76 -1.23 -15.78 -8.60
C GLU A 76 -1.64 -15.08 -7.29
N VAL A 77 -1.53 -13.76 -7.27
CA VAL A 77 -1.99 -12.93 -6.16
C VAL A 77 -3.51 -12.86 -6.20
N THR A 78 -4.16 -13.40 -5.16
CA THR A 78 -5.61 -13.33 -4.96
C THR A 78 -5.95 -12.26 -3.92
N TYR A 79 -7.23 -11.91 -3.85
CA TYR A 79 -7.74 -11.01 -2.83
C TYR A 79 -7.41 -11.49 -1.40
N THR A 80 -7.51 -12.81 -1.14
CA THR A 80 -7.19 -13.42 0.16
C THR A 80 -5.74 -13.18 0.57
N HIS A 81 -4.79 -13.24 -0.36
CA HIS A 81 -3.38 -12.93 -0.07
C HIS A 81 -3.21 -11.47 0.33
N ILE A 82 -3.87 -10.55 -0.38
CA ILE A 82 -3.82 -9.10 -0.09
C ILE A 82 -4.44 -8.80 1.26
N GLU A 83 -5.61 -9.37 1.58
CA GLU A 83 -6.28 -9.21 2.88
C GLU A 83 -5.44 -9.71 4.05
N THR A 84 -4.82 -10.88 3.88
CA THR A 84 -3.92 -11.45 4.89
C THR A 84 -2.71 -10.55 5.11
N ALA A 85 -2.12 -10.05 4.02
CA ALA A 85 -0.99 -9.14 4.08
C ALA A 85 -1.35 -7.77 4.67
N LEU A 86 -2.54 -7.24 4.36
CA LEU A 86 -3.09 -5.99 4.91
C LEU A 86 -3.25 -6.10 6.43
N THR A 87 -3.89 -7.16 6.90
CA THR A 87 -4.07 -7.43 8.33
C THR A 87 -2.72 -7.49 9.06
N ARG A 88 -1.74 -8.21 8.49
CA ARG A 88 -0.39 -8.32 9.06
C ARG A 88 0.34 -6.98 9.07
N GLU A 89 0.24 -6.18 8.00
CA GLU A 89 0.91 -4.88 7.93
C GLU A 89 0.32 -3.89 8.94
N LEU A 90 -1.00 -3.85 9.07
CA LEU A 90 -1.68 -2.96 10.03
C LEU A 90 -1.38 -3.34 11.49
N ALA A 91 -1.27 -4.64 11.79
CA ALA A 91 -0.90 -5.14 13.10
C ALA A 91 0.50 -4.66 13.55
N LYS A 92 1.47 -4.50 12.63
CA LYS A 92 2.82 -3.99 12.97
C LYS A 92 2.82 -2.58 13.54
N THR A 93 1.84 -1.76 13.12
CA THR A 93 1.68 -0.37 13.56
C THR A 93 0.68 -0.19 14.71
N GLY A 94 0.15 -1.29 15.29
CA GLY A 94 -0.88 -1.23 16.32
C GLY A 94 -2.24 -0.71 15.82
N ARG A 95 -2.45 -0.65 14.50
CA ARG A 95 -3.70 -0.20 13.86
C ARG A 95 -4.56 -1.40 13.49
N LEU A 96 -4.93 -2.25 14.45
CA LEU A 96 -5.94 -3.27 14.17
C LEU A 96 -7.28 -2.56 13.91
N THR A 97 -7.76 -2.62 12.67
CA THR A 97 -9.14 -2.22 12.34
C THR A 97 -9.96 -3.50 12.33
N LEU A 98 -10.85 -3.64 13.33
CA LEU A 98 -11.93 -4.62 13.37
C LEU A 98 -13.00 -4.23 12.34
#